data_AF-A0A847WKJ7-F1
#
_entry.id   AF-A0A847WKJ7-F1
#
_cell.length_a   1.000
_cell.length_b   1.000
_cell.length_c   1.000
_cell.angle_alpha   90.00
_cell.angle_beta   90.00
_cell.angle_gamma   90.00
#
_symmetry.space_group_name_H-M   'P 1'
#
loop_
_entity.id
_entity.type
_entity.pdbx_description
1 polymer ?
#
loop_
_entity_poly.entity_id
_entity_poly.type
_entity_poly.pdbx_seq_one_letter_code
_entity_poly.pdbx_strand_id
1 'polypeptide(L)'
;MEGREQIVNHIKKYRAQDVKLFYEIMVKILLNNIDFHLVKNVEKEDLISIIEEQTGKKMDYHLGTIIGKEALKIFSEIEDHEFSKTKLKKTQRVGLIADVLGDDTLFEGFCLAFHDTDDMLSHLFETFGCLERYNKLAQCAVYQKRKKYIRKIADYAKAAVNLYGVIHVTELEALILEYENENLLDFNGYNHADKTYKNTIMFTPEFLCTCSLHQLIGNLVPTICTTLDGFFLHISFMDEYQNEQEKMMQFFKETKHELTENDFDYFFNSVSDSSYRILYECAGSKQMYLPSKKEFLRYADEIYYEITDAEIQMRRYIEKKLLPNFENIAQKVGITVKECIDDFMNELHYQATDMRTSGEKRDPHEYVQFVFASMQGYDIDFEDIDQANEFLGYAMKIMNSVRLWSNHGCTPDELFHQPKAYLRNTTIVPGTSHAATMLAKEREQLNQMGINVDLDATATNVPSIFFKNGINGTTTKNTKKIHPNDLCPCGSGKKFKKCCGSK
;
A
#
# COMPACT_ATOMS: atom_id res chain seq x y z
N MET A 1 -42.73 -11.60 4.56
CA MET A 1 -41.26 -11.72 4.47
C MET A 1 -40.99 -12.97 3.68
N GLU A 2 -40.14 -12.86 2.67
CA GLU A 2 -39.84 -14.00 1.81
C GLU A 2 -39.16 -15.09 2.63
N GLY A 3 -39.91 -16.16 2.88
CA GLY A 3 -39.44 -17.31 3.61
C GLY A 3 -38.82 -18.33 2.67
N ARG A 4 -38.09 -19.28 3.25
CA ARG A 4 -37.47 -20.43 2.58
C ARG A 4 -38.30 -21.01 1.42
N GLU A 5 -39.60 -21.28 1.62
CA GLU A 5 -40.46 -21.88 0.60
C GLU A 5 -40.61 -21.03 -0.66
N GLN A 6 -40.72 -19.71 -0.51
CA GLN A 6 -40.83 -18.77 -1.63
C GLN A 6 -39.53 -18.75 -2.45
N ILE A 7 -38.38 -18.76 -1.76
CA ILE A 7 -37.06 -18.82 -2.38
C ILE A 7 -36.89 -20.15 -3.15
N VAL A 8 -37.25 -21.29 -2.55
CA VAL A 8 -37.25 -22.59 -3.26
C VAL A 8 -38.10 -22.52 -4.53
N ASN A 9 -39.31 -21.96 -4.41
CA ASN A 9 -40.24 -21.86 -5.53
C ASN A 9 -39.74 -20.94 -6.65
N HIS A 10 -38.95 -19.92 -6.32
CA HIS A 10 -38.29 -19.05 -7.28
C HIS A 10 -37.11 -19.73 -7.96
N ILE A 11 -36.13 -20.20 -7.19
CA ILE A 11 -34.86 -20.76 -7.70
C ILE A 11 -35.08 -22.05 -8.50
N LYS A 12 -36.05 -22.90 -8.11
CA LYS A 12 -36.28 -24.18 -8.81
C LYS A 12 -36.63 -24.01 -10.30
N LYS A 13 -37.14 -22.84 -10.70
CA LYS A 13 -37.51 -22.51 -12.09
C LYS A 13 -36.31 -22.39 -13.02
N TYR A 14 -35.13 -22.06 -12.50
CA TYR A 14 -33.90 -21.88 -13.27
C TYR A 14 -33.30 -23.20 -13.74
N ARG A 15 -32.42 -23.18 -14.75
CA ARG A 15 -31.75 -24.40 -15.24
C ARG A 15 -30.73 -24.89 -14.21
N ALA A 16 -30.34 -26.16 -14.32
CA ALA A 16 -29.41 -26.76 -13.36
C ALA A 16 -28.03 -26.07 -13.31
N GLN A 17 -27.58 -25.52 -14.45
CA GLN A 17 -26.33 -24.77 -14.55
C GLN A 17 -26.42 -23.41 -13.86
N ASP A 18 -27.52 -22.67 -14.03
CA ASP A 18 -27.73 -21.38 -13.37
C ASP A 18 -27.82 -21.57 -11.84
N VAL A 19 -28.57 -22.58 -11.38
CA VAL A 19 -28.64 -22.93 -9.95
C VAL A 19 -27.27 -23.33 -9.39
N LYS A 20 -26.41 -23.95 -10.20
CA LYS A 20 -25.02 -24.25 -9.80
C LYS A 20 -24.25 -22.95 -9.56
N LEU A 21 -24.32 -22.00 -10.50
CA LEU A 21 -23.66 -20.69 -10.36
C LEU A 21 -24.18 -19.92 -9.13
N PHE A 22 -25.49 -19.90 -8.93
CA PHE A 22 -26.13 -19.26 -7.78
C PHE A 22 -25.64 -19.84 -6.46
N TYR A 23 -25.51 -21.17 -6.39
CA TYR A 23 -24.94 -21.84 -5.22
C TYR A 23 -23.47 -21.46 -5.03
N GLU A 24 -22.64 -21.50 -6.07
CA GLU A 24 -21.21 -21.16 -5.97
C GLU A 24 -20.99 -19.71 -5.53
N ILE A 25 -21.76 -18.76 -6.04
CA ILE A 25 -21.74 -17.36 -5.60
C ILE A 25 -22.13 -17.28 -4.12
N MET A 26 -23.22 -17.94 -3.73
CA MET A 26 -23.70 -17.92 -2.35
C MET A 26 -22.64 -18.45 -1.38
N VAL A 27 -22.03 -19.59 -1.69
CA VAL A 27 -21.00 -20.23 -0.87
C VAL A 27 -19.79 -19.30 -0.71
N LYS A 28 -19.26 -18.74 -1.81
CA LYS A 28 -18.09 -17.86 -1.75
C LYS A 28 -18.31 -16.64 -0.87
N ILE A 29 -19.49 -16.03 -0.92
CA ILE A 29 -19.80 -14.86 -0.10
C ILE A 29 -20.04 -15.27 1.36
N LEU A 30 -20.82 -16.32 1.60
CA LEU A 30 -21.16 -16.74 2.96
C LEU A 30 -19.92 -17.17 3.75
N LEU A 31 -19.01 -17.92 3.12
CA LEU A 31 -17.80 -18.42 3.78
C LEU A 31 -16.78 -17.32 4.08
N ASN A 32 -16.94 -16.10 3.57
CA ASN A 32 -16.12 -14.95 3.97
C ASN A 32 -16.58 -14.32 5.30
N ASN A 33 -17.66 -14.83 5.93
CA ASN A 33 -18.11 -14.36 7.24
C ASN A 33 -17.27 -15.00 8.37
N ILE A 34 -16.30 -14.26 8.88
CA ILE A 34 -15.35 -14.75 9.88
C ILE A 34 -15.98 -14.93 11.27
N ASP A 35 -17.03 -14.19 11.61
CA ASP A 35 -17.77 -14.43 12.87
C ASP A 35 -18.34 -15.85 12.94
N PHE A 36 -18.77 -16.43 11.81
CA PHE A 36 -19.29 -17.80 11.79
C PHE A 36 -18.18 -18.84 11.96
N HIS A 37 -17.01 -18.62 11.35
CA HIS A 37 -15.82 -19.46 11.54
C HIS A 37 -15.34 -19.44 12.99
N LEU A 38 -15.29 -18.25 13.60
CA LEU A 38 -14.93 -18.08 15.01
C LEU A 38 -15.79 -18.95 15.94
N VAL A 39 -17.11 -18.97 15.73
CA VAL A 39 -18.00 -19.80 16.55
C VAL A 39 -17.82 -21.29 16.26
N LYS A 40 -17.61 -21.66 14.99
CA LYS A 40 -17.37 -23.05 14.59
C LYS A 40 -16.08 -23.61 15.21
N ASN A 41 -15.02 -22.81 15.23
CA ASN A 41 -13.67 -23.23 15.59
C ASN A 41 -13.23 -22.79 16.98
N VAL A 42 -14.15 -22.32 17.84
CA VAL A 42 -13.84 -21.80 19.19
C VAL A 42 -12.98 -22.73 20.04
N GLU A 43 -13.10 -24.05 19.88
CA GLU A 43 -12.32 -25.03 20.66
C GLU A 43 -10.93 -25.33 20.05
N LYS A 44 -10.65 -24.85 18.83
CA LYS A 44 -9.46 -25.19 18.04
C LYS A 44 -8.59 -23.98 17.70
N GLU A 45 -9.13 -22.78 17.76
CA GLU A 45 -8.45 -21.54 17.36
C GLU A 45 -8.34 -20.58 18.54
N ASP A 46 -7.15 -20.01 18.74
CA ASP A 46 -6.89 -19.02 19.78
C ASP A 46 -7.25 -17.59 19.34
N LEU A 47 -7.94 -17.41 18.22
CA LEU A 47 -8.20 -16.09 17.63
C LEU A 47 -8.97 -15.17 18.58
N ILE A 48 -9.96 -15.71 19.31
CA ILE A 48 -10.69 -14.95 20.33
C ILE A 48 -9.72 -14.46 21.42
N SER A 49 -8.90 -15.37 21.95
CA SER A 49 -7.90 -15.04 22.99
C SER A 49 -6.93 -13.95 22.53
N ILE A 50 -6.46 -14.03 21.28
CA ILE A 50 -5.57 -13.03 20.67
C ILE A 50 -6.28 -11.68 20.56
N ILE A 51 -7.54 -11.65 20.12
CA ILE A 51 -8.33 -10.42 20.02
C ILE A 51 -8.54 -9.82 21.42
N GLU A 52 -8.89 -10.63 22.42
CA GLU A 52 -9.07 -10.15 23.80
C GLU A 52 -7.76 -9.59 24.39
N GLU A 53 -6.63 -10.23 24.10
CA GLU A 53 -5.30 -9.77 24.54
C GLU A 53 -4.92 -8.44 23.90
N GLN A 54 -5.05 -8.31 22.57
CA GLN A 54 -4.67 -7.09 21.85
C GLN A 54 -5.57 -5.90 22.17
N THR A 55 -6.88 -6.15 22.34
CA THR A 55 -7.86 -5.09 22.60
C THR A 55 -8.00 -4.76 24.09
N GLY A 56 -7.62 -5.69 24.97
CA GLY A 56 -7.94 -5.66 26.39
C GLY A 56 -9.44 -5.79 26.69
N LYS A 57 -10.26 -6.20 25.71
CA LYS A 57 -11.72 -6.34 25.82
C LYS A 57 -12.09 -7.81 25.92
N LYS A 58 -12.84 -8.17 26.96
CA LYS A 58 -13.38 -9.52 27.10
C LYS A 58 -14.68 -9.69 26.35
N MET A 59 -14.86 -10.85 25.73
CA MET A 59 -16.09 -11.25 25.08
C MET A 59 -17.05 -11.84 26.12
N ASP A 60 -17.70 -10.98 26.89
CA ASP A 60 -18.59 -11.37 28.01
C ASP A 60 -19.99 -11.87 27.57
N TYR A 61 -20.13 -12.36 26.33
CA TYR A 61 -21.39 -12.88 25.80
C TYR A 61 -21.26 -14.28 25.21
N HIS A 62 -22.36 -15.03 25.25
CA HIS A 62 -22.39 -16.39 24.73
C HIS A 62 -22.25 -16.40 23.20
N LEU A 63 -21.26 -17.10 22.64
CA LEU A 63 -20.99 -17.13 21.19
C LEU A 63 -22.17 -17.60 20.33
N GLY A 64 -23.06 -18.44 20.87
CA GLY A 64 -24.33 -18.81 20.22
C GLY A 64 -25.30 -17.64 19.98
N THR A 65 -24.98 -16.44 20.47
CA THR A 65 -25.68 -15.19 20.13
C THR A 65 -25.23 -14.59 18.79
N ILE A 66 -24.04 -14.97 18.32
CA ILE A 66 -23.53 -14.67 16.98
C ILE A 66 -24.23 -15.58 15.97
N ILE A 67 -24.11 -16.90 16.12
CA ILE A 67 -24.79 -17.87 15.27
C ILE A 67 -25.44 -18.99 16.09
N GLY A 68 -26.73 -19.21 15.86
CA GLY A 68 -27.49 -20.26 16.54
C GLY A 68 -27.14 -21.65 16.03
N LYS A 69 -27.44 -22.70 16.81
CA LYS A 69 -27.06 -24.09 16.50
C LYS A 69 -27.54 -24.58 15.13
N GLU A 70 -28.78 -24.26 14.74
CA GLU A 70 -29.33 -24.70 13.44
C GLU A 70 -28.64 -23.99 12.27
N ALA A 71 -28.44 -22.68 12.37
CA ALA A 71 -27.72 -21.90 11.36
C ALA A 71 -26.25 -22.35 11.25
N LEU A 72 -25.59 -22.63 12.38
CA LEU A 72 -24.21 -23.12 12.41
C LEU A 72 -24.08 -24.50 11.75
N LYS A 73 -25.11 -25.35 11.88
CA LYS A 73 -25.15 -26.65 11.20
C LYS A 73 -25.22 -26.49 9.67
N ILE A 74 -26.04 -25.58 9.17
CA ILE A 74 -26.15 -25.26 7.74
C ILE A 74 -24.81 -24.72 7.23
N PHE A 75 -24.22 -23.75 7.94
CA PHE A 75 -22.91 -23.18 7.60
C PHE A 75 -21.83 -24.27 7.53
N SER A 76 -21.75 -25.13 8.54
CA SER A 76 -20.78 -26.24 8.59
C SER A 76 -20.97 -27.24 7.44
N GLU A 77 -22.22 -27.59 7.10
CA GLU A 77 -22.53 -28.47 5.96
C GLU A 77 -22.03 -27.88 4.63
N ILE A 78 -22.22 -26.57 4.43
CA ILE A 78 -21.76 -25.87 3.22
C ILE A 78 -20.24 -25.86 3.14
N GLU A 79 -19.56 -25.54 4.24
CA GLU A 79 -18.11 -25.49 4.28
C GLU A 79 -17.49 -26.88 4.05
N ASP A 80 -18.03 -27.92 4.68
CA ASP A 80 -17.59 -29.31 4.49
C ASP A 80 -17.78 -29.74 3.03
N HIS A 81 -18.87 -29.30 2.37
CA HIS A 81 -19.10 -29.55 0.96
C HIS A 81 -18.09 -28.83 0.06
N GLU A 82 -17.72 -27.59 0.37
CA GLU A 82 -16.72 -26.83 -0.37
C GLU A 82 -15.33 -27.46 -0.21
N PHE A 83 -14.92 -27.77 1.02
CA PHE A 83 -13.64 -28.41 1.33
C PHE A 83 -13.50 -29.77 0.64
N SER A 84 -14.53 -30.62 0.71
CA SER A 84 -14.55 -31.95 0.10
C SER A 84 -14.81 -31.96 -1.42
N LYS A 85 -15.11 -30.79 -2.02
CA LYS A 85 -15.53 -30.64 -3.42
C LYS A 85 -16.72 -31.55 -3.77
N THR A 86 -17.68 -31.67 -2.85
CA THR A 86 -18.83 -32.56 -2.97
C THR A 86 -19.72 -32.20 -4.16
N LYS A 87 -20.10 -33.19 -4.98
CA LYS A 87 -21.02 -32.99 -6.12
C LYS A 87 -22.48 -33.03 -5.67
N LEU A 88 -23.09 -31.86 -5.55
CA LEU A 88 -24.51 -31.72 -5.19
C LEU A 88 -25.45 -31.77 -6.41
N LYS A 89 -26.62 -32.39 -6.23
CA LYS A 89 -27.74 -32.36 -7.19
C LYS A 89 -28.42 -30.98 -7.18
N LYS A 90 -29.12 -30.64 -8.26
CA LYS A 90 -29.88 -29.38 -8.37
C LYS A 90 -30.80 -29.16 -7.17
N THR A 91 -31.55 -30.17 -6.75
CA THR A 91 -32.50 -30.07 -5.63
C THR A 91 -31.82 -29.77 -4.30
N GLN A 92 -30.63 -30.34 -4.05
CA GLN A 92 -29.84 -30.08 -2.85
C GLN A 92 -29.34 -28.63 -2.84
N ARG A 93 -28.81 -28.14 -3.98
CA ARG A 93 -28.39 -26.74 -4.12
C ARG A 93 -29.54 -25.76 -3.88
N VAL A 94 -30.72 -26.01 -4.47
CA VAL A 94 -31.91 -25.19 -4.22
C VAL A 94 -32.28 -25.17 -2.74
N GLY A 95 -32.20 -26.33 -2.08
CA GLY A 95 -32.43 -26.45 -0.63
C GLY A 95 -31.49 -25.56 0.17
N LEU A 96 -30.18 -25.76 0.00
CA LEU A 96 -29.15 -25.00 0.72
C LEU A 96 -29.22 -23.50 0.45
N ILE A 97 -29.47 -23.07 -0.79
CA ILE A 97 -29.69 -21.66 -1.12
C ILE A 97 -30.86 -21.10 -0.31
N ALA A 98 -31.98 -21.81 -0.27
CA ALA A 98 -33.15 -21.36 0.47
C ALA A 98 -32.97 -21.43 1.99
N ASP A 99 -32.17 -22.38 2.50
CA ASP A 99 -31.84 -22.51 3.91
C ASP A 99 -31.02 -21.31 4.39
N VAL A 100 -29.98 -20.91 3.63
CA VAL A 100 -29.16 -19.73 3.92
C VAL A 100 -29.96 -18.44 3.78
N LEU A 101 -30.62 -18.24 2.64
CA LEU A 101 -31.29 -16.97 2.35
C LEU A 101 -32.60 -16.80 3.13
N GLY A 102 -33.18 -17.89 3.61
CA GLY A 102 -34.39 -17.90 4.43
C GLY A 102 -34.14 -17.75 5.94
N ASP A 103 -32.92 -17.99 6.42
CA ASP A 103 -32.54 -17.80 7.82
C ASP A 103 -32.12 -16.35 8.10
N ASP A 104 -32.53 -15.77 9.24
CA ASP A 104 -32.25 -14.36 9.57
C ASP A 104 -30.77 -14.10 9.84
N THR A 105 -30.07 -15.03 10.51
CA THR A 105 -28.64 -14.90 10.84
C THR A 105 -27.77 -15.09 9.62
N LEU A 106 -27.97 -16.17 8.87
CA LEU A 106 -27.18 -16.46 7.69
C LEU A 106 -27.40 -15.41 6.60
N PHE A 107 -28.62 -14.90 6.44
CA PHE A 107 -28.92 -13.85 5.48
C PHE A 107 -28.22 -12.52 5.82
N GLU A 108 -28.28 -12.06 7.07
CA GLU A 108 -27.57 -10.85 7.48
C GLU A 108 -26.04 -11.03 7.40
N GLY A 109 -25.53 -12.18 7.85
CA GLY A 109 -24.10 -12.52 7.76
C GLY A 109 -23.58 -12.57 6.32
N PHE A 110 -24.38 -13.12 5.40
CA PHE A 110 -24.11 -13.08 3.96
C PHE A 110 -24.04 -11.63 3.44
N CYS A 111 -25.00 -10.79 3.82
CA CYS A 111 -25.04 -9.39 3.37
C CYS A 111 -23.86 -8.56 3.91
N LEU A 112 -23.36 -8.86 5.11
CA LEU A 112 -22.19 -8.20 5.69
C LEU A 112 -20.90 -8.68 5.02
N ALA A 113 -20.79 -9.97 4.70
CA ALA A 113 -19.65 -10.56 4.02
C ALA A 113 -19.56 -10.22 2.52
N PHE A 114 -20.59 -9.60 1.95
CA PHE A 114 -20.57 -9.11 0.56
C PHE A 114 -19.77 -7.81 0.43
N HIS A 115 -18.69 -7.81 -0.36
CA HIS A 115 -17.77 -6.68 -0.48
C HIS A 115 -18.27 -5.52 -1.37
N ASP A 116 -19.16 -5.82 -2.31
CA ASP A 116 -19.58 -4.91 -3.37
C ASP A 116 -20.67 -3.91 -2.93
N THR A 117 -21.15 -3.08 -3.87
CA THR A 117 -22.14 -2.03 -3.61
C THR A 117 -23.52 -2.59 -3.22
N ASP A 118 -24.33 -1.76 -2.55
CA ASP A 118 -25.73 -2.11 -2.21
C ASP A 118 -26.59 -2.32 -3.47
N ASP A 119 -26.25 -1.67 -4.60
CA ASP A 119 -26.93 -1.85 -5.88
C ASP A 119 -26.66 -3.26 -6.45
N MET A 120 -25.40 -3.70 -6.42
CA MET A 120 -25.03 -5.06 -6.84
C MET A 120 -25.68 -6.12 -5.95
N LEU A 121 -25.74 -5.85 -4.64
CA LEU A 121 -26.41 -6.72 -3.69
C LEU A 121 -27.93 -6.78 -3.94
N SER A 122 -28.56 -5.66 -4.30
CA SER A 122 -29.97 -5.59 -4.69
C SER A 122 -30.26 -6.43 -5.93
N HIS A 123 -29.46 -6.29 -7.00
CA HIS A 123 -29.59 -7.11 -8.21
C HIS A 123 -29.36 -8.61 -7.96
N LEU A 124 -28.45 -8.93 -7.04
CA LEU A 124 -28.23 -10.30 -6.62
C LEU A 124 -29.49 -10.87 -5.94
N PHE A 125 -30.17 -10.10 -5.09
CA PHE A 125 -31.40 -10.53 -4.42
C PHE A 125 -32.65 -10.51 -5.29
N GLU A 126 -32.71 -9.67 -6.33
CA GLU A 126 -33.69 -9.80 -7.41
C GLU A 126 -33.56 -11.18 -8.10
N THR A 127 -32.32 -11.57 -8.39
CA THR A 127 -32.02 -12.87 -9.00
C THR A 127 -32.39 -14.02 -8.08
N PHE A 128 -32.09 -13.90 -6.79
CA PHE A 128 -32.43 -14.92 -5.79
C PHE A 128 -33.93 -14.96 -5.42
N GLY A 129 -34.70 -13.93 -5.76
CA GLY A 129 -36.12 -13.83 -5.43
C GLY A 129 -36.37 -13.54 -3.94
N CYS A 130 -35.51 -12.73 -3.34
CA CYS A 130 -35.64 -12.27 -1.95
C CYS A 130 -35.29 -10.78 -1.76
N LEU A 131 -35.60 -9.95 -2.75
CA LEU A 131 -35.33 -8.51 -2.71
C LEU A 131 -36.11 -7.80 -1.59
N GLU A 132 -37.36 -8.17 -1.31
CA GLU A 132 -38.17 -7.53 -0.26
C GLU A 132 -37.52 -7.73 1.11
N ARG A 133 -36.95 -8.92 1.35
CA ARG A 133 -36.18 -9.27 2.54
C ARG A 133 -34.93 -8.42 2.66
N TYR A 134 -34.16 -8.24 1.59
CA TYR A 134 -33.00 -7.34 1.61
C TYR A 134 -33.39 -5.90 1.90
N ASN A 135 -34.41 -5.36 1.21
CA ASN A 135 -34.89 -3.99 1.42
C ASN A 135 -35.29 -3.74 2.88
N LYS A 136 -35.88 -4.75 3.54
CA LYS A 136 -36.19 -4.67 4.98
C LYS A 136 -34.93 -4.68 5.85
N LEU A 137 -33.95 -5.52 5.54
CA LEU A 137 -32.67 -5.54 6.27
C LEU A 137 -31.90 -4.22 6.08
N ALA A 138 -31.92 -3.66 4.87
CA ALA A 138 -31.22 -2.42 4.54
C ALA A 138 -31.75 -1.22 5.34
N GLN A 139 -32.97 -1.28 5.86
CA GLN A 139 -33.56 -0.29 6.77
C GLN A 139 -33.21 -0.50 8.25
N CYS A 140 -32.53 -1.60 8.61
CA CYS A 140 -32.17 -1.90 9.98
C CYS A 140 -30.96 -1.08 10.43
N ALA A 141 -31.12 -0.31 11.51
CA ALA A 141 -30.08 0.57 12.04
C ALA A 141 -28.79 -0.16 12.42
N VAL A 142 -28.90 -1.34 13.05
CA VAL A 142 -27.73 -2.15 13.44
C VAL A 142 -26.96 -2.64 12.21
N TYR A 143 -27.68 -3.16 11.21
CA TYR A 143 -27.08 -3.59 9.94
C TYR A 143 -26.38 -2.43 9.23
N GLN A 144 -27.03 -1.26 9.13
CA GLN A 144 -26.41 -0.06 8.55
C GLN A 144 -25.13 0.35 9.30
N LYS A 145 -25.12 0.27 10.64
CA LYS A 145 -23.96 0.61 11.46
C LYS A 145 -22.79 -0.35 11.20
N ARG A 146 -23.06 -1.67 11.20
CA ARG A 146 -22.08 -2.71 10.85
C ARG A 146 -21.54 -2.54 9.42
N LYS A 147 -22.42 -2.34 8.44
CA LYS A 147 -22.03 -2.15 7.03
C LYS A 147 -21.17 -0.91 6.83
N LYS A 148 -21.53 0.21 7.46
CA LYS A 148 -20.74 1.46 7.42
C LYS A 148 -19.34 1.27 8.03
N TYR A 149 -19.24 0.50 9.10
CA TYR A 149 -17.95 0.18 9.72
C TYR A 149 -17.05 -0.62 8.77
N ILE A 150 -17.55 -1.69 8.16
CA ILE A 150 -16.77 -2.49 7.20
C ILE A 150 -16.30 -1.65 6.01
N ARG A 151 -17.20 -0.83 5.44
CA ARG A 151 -16.85 0.10 4.34
C ARG A 151 -15.73 1.04 4.74
N LYS A 152 -15.81 1.62 5.94
CA LYS A 152 -14.76 2.48 6.47
C LYS A 152 -13.41 1.76 6.53
N ILE A 153 -13.36 0.54 7.08
CA ILE A 153 -12.12 -0.25 7.15
C ILE A 153 -11.57 -0.54 5.75
N ALA A 154 -12.44 -0.94 4.82
CA ALA A 154 -12.05 -1.18 3.43
C ALA A 154 -11.51 0.09 2.74
N ASP A 155 -12.12 1.25 2.97
CA ASP A 155 -11.70 2.53 2.39
C ASP A 155 -10.32 2.95 2.93
N TYR A 156 -10.06 2.76 4.23
CA TYR A 156 -8.73 3.01 4.81
C TYR A 156 -7.68 2.07 4.23
N ALA A 157 -7.99 0.77 4.11
CA ALA A 157 -7.07 -0.20 3.54
C ALA A 157 -6.74 0.11 2.07
N LYS A 158 -7.75 0.42 1.25
CA LYS A 158 -7.58 0.83 -0.16
C LYS A 158 -6.75 2.10 -0.27
N ALA A 159 -7.08 3.13 0.51
CA ALA A 159 -6.34 4.38 0.53
C ALA A 159 -4.87 4.17 0.90
N ALA A 160 -4.59 3.33 1.90
CA ALA A 160 -3.24 3.03 2.33
C ALA A 160 -2.44 2.33 1.21
N VAL A 161 -2.97 1.27 0.61
CA VAL A 161 -2.23 0.54 -0.44
C VAL A 161 -2.09 1.36 -1.73
N ASN A 162 -3.03 2.24 -2.05
CA ASN A 162 -2.92 3.12 -3.22
C ASN A 162 -1.89 4.24 -3.00
N LEU A 163 -1.78 4.75 -1.76
CA LEU A 163 -0.84 5.83 -1.42
C LEU A 163 0.58 5.33 -1.13
N TYR A 164 0.74 4.15 -0.54
CA TYR A 164 2.03 3.62 -0.09
C TYR A 164 2.50 2.36 -0.83
N GLY A 165 1.63 1.72 -1.62
CA GLY A 165 1.90 0.47 -2.34
C GLY A 165 1.82 -0.77 -1.45
N VAL A 166 2.41 -0.69 -0.26
CA VAL A 166 2.45 -1.73 0.77
C VAL A 166 2.37 -1.09 2.15
N ILE A 167 1.65 -1.71 3.07
CA ILE A 167 1.57 -1.28 4.47
C ILE A 167 1.46 -2.49 5.39
N HIS A 168 2.11 -2.45 6.56
CA HIS A 168 1.92 -3.48 7.56
C HIS A 168 0.65 -3.23 8.38
N VAL A 169 -0.02 -4.29 8.82
CA VAL A 169 -1.30 -4.21 9.56
C VAL A 169 -1.21 -3.33 10.82
N THR A 170 -0.07 -3.32 11.50
CA THR A 170 0.17 -2.46 12.67
C THR A 170 0.17 -0.98 12.31
N GLU A 171 0.72 -0.62 11.15
CA GLU A 171 0.73 0.77 10.68
C GLU A 171 -0.66 1.19 10.20
N LEU A 172 -1.39 0.31 9.52
CA LEU A 172 -2.77 0.59 9.13
C LEU A 172 -3.66 0.80 10.35
N GLU A 173 -3.51 -0.04 11.38
CA GLU A 173 -4.22 0.15 12.65
C GLU A 173 -3.91 1.51 13.27
N ALA A 174 -2.62 1.86 13.36
CA ALA A 174 -2.18 3.16 13.89
C ALA A 174 -2.79 4.34 13.10
N LEU A 175 -2.79 4.28 11.77
CA LEU A 175 -3.41 5.29 10.91
C LEU A 175 -4.91 5.43 11.16
N ILE A 176 -5.63 4.30 11.24
CA ILE A 176 -7.06 4.29 11.48
C ILE A 176 -7.38 4.93 12.84
N LEU A 177 -6.61 4.60 13.87
CA LEU A 177 -6.74 5.19 15.21
C LEU A 177 -6.40 6.68 15.22
N GLU A 178 -5.36 7.10 14.49
CA GLU A 178 -4.97 8.51 14.36
C GLU A 178 -6.07 9.34 13.69
N TYR A 179 -6.63 8.86 12.58
CA TYR A 179 -7.64 9.59 11.81
C TYR A 179 -9.04 9.60 12.44
N GLU A 180 -9.44 8.51 13.09
CA GLU A 180 -10.76 8.43 13.72
C GLU A 180 -10.75 8.95 15.16
N ASN A 181 -9.62 8.80 15.87
CA ASN A 181 -9.46 9.17 17.27
C ASN A 181 -10.66 8.68 18.11
N GLU A 182 -11.28 9.55 18.92
CA GLU A 182 -12.45 9.21 19.76
C GLU A 182 -13.68 8.70 18.97
N ASN A 183 -13.77 8.95 17.65
CA ASN A 183 -14.93 8.52 16.85
C ASN A 183 -15.00 7.00 16.62
N LEU A 184 -13.90 6.27 16.84
CA LEU A 184 -13.89 4.80 16.84
C LEU A 184 -14.43 4.21 18.16
N LEU A 185 -14.57 5.02 19.21
CA LEU A 185 -14.93 4.56 20.55
C LEU A 185 -16.45 4.49 20.81
N ASP A 186 -17.30 4.82 19.83
CA ASP A 186 -18.76 4.65 19.95
C ASP A 186 -19.21 3.23 19.57
N PHE A 187 -19.22 2.35 20.57
CA PHE A 187 -19.64 0.95 20.42
C PHE A 187 -21.16 0.74 20.45
N ASN A 188 -21.97 1.80 20.62
CA ASN A 188 -23.42 1.64 20.82
C ASN A 188 -24.17 1.25 19.54
N GLY A 189 -25.17 0.37 19.63
CA GLY A 189 -26.05 0.09 18.46
C GLY A 189 -25.41 -0.78 17.38
N TYR A 190 -24.32 -1.49 17.69
CA TYR A 190 -23.79 -2.59 16.88
C TYR A 190 -24.42 -3.95 17.22
N ASN A 191 -25.26 -4.02 18.25
CA ASN A 191 -25.90 -5.25 18.70
C ASN A 191 -27.42 -5.17 18.50
N HIS A 192 -28.02 -6.26 18.03
CA HIS A 192 -29.49 -6.36 18.04
C HIS A 192 -29.99 -6.60 19.48
N ALA A 193 -31.24 -6.26 19.79
CA ALA A 193 -31.82 -6.52 21.11
C ALA A 193 -32.33 -7.98 21.23
N ASP A 194 -33.17 -8.40 20.27
CA ASP A 194 -34.02 -9.60 20.36
C ASP A 194 -33.95 -10.51 19.11
N LYS A 195 -32.84 -10.47 18.35
CA LYS A 195 -32.65 -11.27 17.13
C LYS A 195 -31.53 -12.31 17.28
N THR A 196 -31.57 -13.32 16.42
CA THR A 196 -30.40 -14.16 16.12
C THR A 196 -29.41 -13.35 15.26
N TYR A 197 -28.10 -13.50 15.49
CA TYR A 197 -27.02 -12.56 15.13
C TYR A 197 -26.93 -11.28 15.96
N LYS A 198 -27.23 -11.41 17.25
CA LYS A 198 -27.25 -10.34 18.24
C LYS A 198 -25.91 -9.62 18.34
N ASN A 199 -24.83 -10.38 18.40
CA ASN A 199 -23.46 -9.90 18.61
C ASN A 199 -22.59 -10.24 17.40
N THR A 200 -21.54 -9.45 17.20
CA THR A 200 -20.52 -9.64 16.16
C THR A 200 -19.18 -9.24 16.75
N ILE A 201 -18.12 -9.96 16.38
CA ILE A 201 -16.74 -9.62 16.76
C ILE A 201 -16.16 -8.79 15.61
N MET A 202 -16.12 -9.38 14.42
CA MET A 202 -15.49 -8.78 13.24
C MET A 202 -16.24 -7.54 12.74
N PHE A 203 -17.54 -7.43 12.99
CA PHE A 203 -18.35 -6.31 12.50
C PHE A 203 -18.62 -5.23 13.57
N THR A 204 -17.81 -5.20 14.63
CA THR A 204 -17.93 -4.25 15.74
C THR A 204 -16.58 -3.58 16.02
N PRO A 205 -16.50 -2.24 16.10
CA PRO A 205 -15.23 -1.53 16.33
C PRO A 205 -14.61 -1.78 17.71
N GLU A 206 -15.39 -2.30 18.67
CA GLU A 206 -14.88 -2.66 20.01
C GLU A 206 -13.75 -3.70 19.96
N PHE A 207 -13.77 -4.57 18.94
CA PHE A 207 -12.80 -5.64 18.76
C PHE A 207 -11.80 -5.35 17.64
N LEU A 208 -11.68 -4.08 17.23
CA LEU A 208 -10.71 -3.66 16.23
C LEU A 208 -9.29 -3.79 16.82
N CYS A 209 -8.53 -4.71 16.26
CA CYS A 209 -7.09 -4.90 16.46
C CYS A 209 -6.41 -5.41 15.19
N THR A 210 -5.08 -5.51 15.17
CA THR A 210 -4.33 -6.09 14.03
C THR A 210 -4.90 -7.40 13.53
N CYS A 211 -5.23 -8.33 14.43
CA CYS A 211 -5.77 -9.64 14.07
C CYS A 211 -7.12 -9.52 13.35
N SER A 212 -8.06 -8.75 13.90
CA SER A 212 -9.37 -8.53 13.28
C SER A 212 -9.27 -7.78 11.93
N LEU A 213 -8.35 -6.82 11.82
CA LEU A 213 -8.11 -6.05 10.61
C LEU A 213 -7.61 -6.94 9.48
N HIS A 214 -6.62 -7.78 9.79
CA HIS A 214 -6.06 -8.76 8.86
C HIS A 214 -7.14 -9.68 8.30
N GLN A 215 -7.98 -10.23 9.17
CA GLN A 215 -9.09 -11.11 8.78
C GLN A 215 -10.16 -10.38 7.96
N LEU A 216 -10.57 -9.18 8.39
CA LEU A 216 -11.57 -8.39 7.67
C LEU A 216 -11.10 -8.03 6.26
N ILE A 217 -9.89 -7.49 6.14
CA ILE A 217 -9.37 -7.02 4.85
C ILE A 217 -9.11 -8.20 3.93
N GLY A 218 -8.42 -9.24 4.40
CA GLY A 218 -8.07 -10.41 3.59
C GLY A 218 -9.28 -11.17 3.04
N ASN A 219 -10.41 -11.16 3.74
CA ASN A 219 -11.62 -11.86 3.31
C ASN A 219 -12.65 -10.96 2.58
N LEU A 220 -12.69 -9.66 2.90
CA LEU A 220 -13.74 -8.76 2.43
C LEU A 220 -13.28 -7.71 1.43
N VAL A 221 -11.97 -7.59 1.16
CA VAL A 221 -11.43 -6.59 0.24
C VAL A 221 -10.61 -7.28 -0.86
N PRO A 222 -11.24 -7.78 -1.93
CA PRO A 222 -10.58 -8.61 -2.93
C PRO A 222 -9.53 -7.86 -3.78
N THR A 223 -9.51 -6.54 -3.74
CA THR A 223 -8.51 -5.71 -4.44
C THR A 223 -7.21 -5.54 -3.65
N ILE A 224 -7.09 -6.18 -2.48
CA ILE A 224 -5.90 -6.10 -1.61
C ILE A 224 -5.38 -7.50 -1.36
N CYS A 225 -4.11 -7.75 -1.69
CA CYS A 225 -3.46 -9.00 -1.32
C CYS A 225 -2.98 -8.91 0.13
N THR A 226 -3.14 -9.99 0.90
CA THR A 226 -2.82 -10.02 2.33
C THR A 226 -1.86 -11.17 2.62
N THR A 227 -0.66 -10.86 3.09
CA THR A 227 0.35 -11.86 3.47
C THR A 227 0.12 -12.39 4.89
N LEU A 228 0.63 -13.58 5.20
CA LEU A 228 0.44 -14.21 6.50
C LEU A 228 1.09 -13.42 7.65
N ASP A 229 2.21 -12.76 7.38
CA ASP A 229 2.95 -11.92 8.33
C ASP A 229 2.41 -10.50 8.48
N GLY A 230 1.31 -10.15 7.80
CA GLY A 230 0.56 -8.92 8.11
C GLY A 230 0.72 -7.78 7.11
N PHE A 231 1.35 -7.98 5.94
CA PHE A 231 1.35 -6.97 4.88
C PHE A 231 0.06 -6.96 4.07
N PHE A 232 -0.46 -5.76 3.84
CA PHE A 232 -1.46 -5.47 2.82
C PHE A 232 -0.79 -4.86 1.60
N LEU A 233 -1.07 -5.43 0.42
CA LEU A 233 -0.40 -5.10 -0.82
C LEU A 233 -1.41 -4.57 -1.83
N HIS A 234 -0.98 -3.56 -2.58
CA HIS A 234 -1.67 -3.14 -3.79
C HIS A 234 -1.73 -4.30 -4.82
N ILE A 235 -2.84 -4.38 -5.58
CA ILE A 235 -3.09 -5.48 -6.53
C ILE A 235 -2.03 -5.63 -7.64
N SER A 236 -1.20 -4.60 -7.85
CA SER A 236 -0.06 -4.66 -8.77
C SER A 236 1.01 -5.68 -8.37
N PHE A 237 1.04 -6.10 -7.11
CA PHE A 237 1.96 -7.13 -6.59
C PHE A 237 1.36 -8.54 -6.63
N MET A 238 0.25 -8.75 -7.34
CA MET A 238 -0.44 -10.05 -7.36
C MET A 238 0.47 -11.20 -7.79
N ASP A 239 1.33 -10.98 -8.80
CA ASP A 239 2.21 -12.02 -9.31
C ASP A 239 3.30 -12.40 -8.27
N GLU A 240 3.94 -11.42 -7.64
CA GLU A 240 4.89 -11.67 -6.56
C GLU A 240 4.24 -12.27 -5.32
N TYR A 241 3.05 -11.82 -4.97
CA TYR A 241 2.25 -12.40 -3.90
C TYR A 241 1.95 -13.88 -4.17
N GLN A 242 1.48 -14.23 -5.38
CA GLN A 242 1.22 -15.61 -5.76
C GLN A 242 2.49 -16.47 -5.69
N ASN A 243 3.63 -15.94 -6.14
CA ASN A 243 4.91 -16.64 -6.02
C ASN A 243 5.31 -16.90 -4.57
N GLU A 244 5.10 -15.94 -3.65
CA GLU A 244 5.33 -16.15 -2.22
C GLU A 244 4.38 -17.21 -1.64
N GLN A 245 3.09 -17.18 -2.01
CA GLN A 245 2.11 -18.18 -1.58
C GLN A 245 2.48 -19.59 -2.06
N GLU A 246 2.96 -19.75 -3.29
CA GLU A 246 3.42 -21.05 -3.79
C GLU A 246 4.63 -21.57 -2.99
N LYS A 247 5.60 -20.69 -2.70
CA LYS A 247 6.75 -21.04 -1.84
C LYS A 247 6.29 -21.42 -0.43
N MET A 248 5.33 -20.71 0.14
CA MET A 248 4.76 -21.00 1.46
C MET A 248 4.06 -22.36 1.50
N MET A 249 3.25 -22.66 0.47
CA MET A 249 2.58 -23.95 0.36
C MET A 249 3.58 -25.10 0.20
N GLN A 250 4.70 -24.87 -0.49
CA GLN A 250 5.78 -25.86 -0.57
C GLN A 250 6.47 -26.04 0.80
N PHE A 251 6.77 -24.95 1.48
CA PHE A 251 7.34 -24.95 2.83
C PHE A 251 6.49 -25.74 3.83
N PHE A 252 5.16 -25.54 3.82
CA PHE A 252 4.24 -26.31 4.66
C PHE A 252 4.21 -27.81 4.31
N LYS A 253 4.33 -28.19 3.04
CA LYS A 253 4.37 -29.61 2.63
C LYS A 253 5.65 -30.32 3.03
N GLU A 254 6.77 -29.58 3.04
CA GLU A 254 8.08 -30.11 3.38
C GLU A 254 8.29 -30.22 4.90
N THR A 255 7.62 -29.34 5.66
CA THR A 255 7.64 -29.35 7.12
C THR A 255 6.83 -30.53 7.66
N LYS A 256 7.49 -31.42 8.42
CA LYS A 256 6.88 -32.65 8.98
C LYS A 256 6.62 -32.57 10.48
N HIS A 257 6.82 -31.39 11.06
CA HIS A 257 6.59 -31.07 12.46
C HIS A 257 5.62 -29.90 12.58
N GLU A 258 5.17 -29.64 13.81
CA GLU A 258 4.35 -28.47 14.11
C GLU A 258 5.17 -27.19 13.91
N LEU A 259 4.64 -26.24 13.15
CA LEU A 259 5.32 -25.00 12.81
C LEU A 259 5.52 -24.14 14.05
N THR A 260 6.71 -23.55 14.17
CA THR A 260 7.07 -22.61 15.24
C THR A 260 7.26 -21.20 14.68
N GLU A 261 7.29 -20.18 15.54
CA GLU A 261 7.62 -18.79 15.13
C GLU A 261 8.96 -18.72 14.39
N ASN A 262 9.98 -19.47 14.83
CA ASN A 262 11.28 -19.51 14.16
C ASN A 262 11.20 -20.09 12.73
N ASP A 263 10.30 -21.04 12.49
CA ASP A 263 10.08 -21.62 11.17
C ASP A 263 9.49 -20.55 10.22
N PHE A 264 8.55 -19.74 10.73
CA PHE A 264 8.00 -18.61 10.00
C PHE A 264 9.04 -17.51 9.75
N ASP A 265 9.83 -17.14 10.76
CA ASP A 265 10.93 -16.18 10.59
C ASP A 265 11.92 -16.64 9.51
N TYR A 266 12.28 -17.93 9.51
CA TYR A 266 13.13 -18.50 8.48
C TYR A 266 12.50 -18.37 7.08
N PHE A 267 11.21 -18.70 6.97
CA PHE A 267 10.48 -18.57 5.71
C PHE A 267 10.45 -17.12 5.21
N PHE A 268 10.05 -16.16 6.04
CA PHE A 268 9.93 -14.75 5.63
C PHE A 268 11.29 -14.14 5.28
N ASN A 269 12.37 -14.52 5.96
CA ASN A 269 13.73 -14.16 5.57
C ASN A 269 14.11 -14.70 4.18
N SER A 270 13.63 -15.91 3.81
CA SER A 270 13.92 -16.52 2.51
C SER A 270 13.21 -15.86 1.32
N VAL A 271 12.19 -15.04 1.58
CA VAL A 271 11.41 -14.30 0.58
C VAL A 271 11.58 -12.79 0.69
N SER A 272 12.54 -12.33 1.50
CA SER A 272 12.85 -10.90 1.74
C SER A 272 13.24 -10.12 0.48
N ASP A 273 13.65 -10.82 -0.58
CA ASP A 273 13.97 -10.25 -1.88
C ASP A 273 12.74 -9.97 -2.77
N SER A 274 11.53 -10.25 -2.27
CA SER A 274 10.31 -9.91 -2.99
C SER A 274 10.12 -8.40 -3.11
N SER A 275 9.49 -8.00 -4.19
CA SER A 275 9.50 -6.63 -4.68
C SER A 275 8.78 -5.66 -3.73
N TYR A 276 7.67 -6.09 -3.12
CA TYR A 276 6.96 -5.32 -2.09
C TYR A 276 7.69 -5.28 -0.74
N ARG A 277 8.47 -6.31 -0.38
CA ARG A 277 9.25 -6.31 0.87
C ARG A 277 10.42 -5.32 0.77
N ILE A 278 11.12 -5.33 -0.36
CA ILE A 278 12.16 -4.33 -0.67
C ILE A 278 11.57 -2.91 -0.65
N LEU A 279 10.40 -2.71 -1.29
CA LEU A 279 9.72 -1.43 -1.29
C LEU A 279 9.42 -0.95 0.14
N TYR A 280 8.81 -1.82 0.96
CA TYR A 280 8.47 -1.53 2.35
C TYR A 280 9.71 -1.12 3.16
N GLU A 281 10.80 -1.90 3.07
CA GLU A 281 12.05 -1.60 3.78
C GLU A 281 12.69 -0.27 3.31
N CYS A 282 12.71 -0.02 2.00
CA CYS A 282 13.25 1.21 1.43
C CYS A 282 12.46 2.44 1.88
N ALA A 283 11.13 2.35 1.84
CA ALA A 283 10.22 3.42 2.23
C ALA A 283 10.23 3.67 3.74
N GLY A 284 10.33 2.62 4.56
CA GLY A 284 10.33 2.70 6.03
C GLY A 284 11.48 3.52 6.62
N SER A 285 12.57 3.74 5.87
CA SER A 285 13.66 4.66 6.26
C SER A 285 13.30 6.16 6.14
N LYS A 286 12.17 6.48 5.51
CA LYS A 286 11.71 7.84 5.20
C LYS A 286 10.49 8.20 6.05
N GLN A 287 10.27 9.50 6.23
CA GLN A 287 9.05 9.98 6.88
C GLN A 287 7.83 9.63 6.03
N MET A 288 6.85 8.98 6.64
CA MET A 288 5.56 8.67 6.02
C MET A 288 4.81 9.96 5.72
N TYR A 289 4.27 10.06 4.51
CA TYR A 289 3.35 11.14 4.17
C TYR A 289 2.01 10.92 4.86
N LEU A 290 1.61 11.85 5.73
CA LEU A 290 0.37 11.79 6.51
C LEU A 290 -0.53 12.99 6.13
N PRO A 291 -1.43 12.82 5.14
CA PRO A 291 -2.37 13.88 4.75
C PRO A 291 -3.49 14.08 5.77
N SER A 292 -4.39 15.03 5.51
CA SER A 292 -5.64 15.09 6.27
C SER A 292 -6.50 13.86 6.00
N LYS A 293 -7.33 13.40 6.96
CA LYS A 293 -8.26 12.27 6.76
C LYS A 293 -9.09 12.39 5.48
N LYS A 294 -9.59 13.60 5.18
CA LYS A 294 -10.41 13.87 3.99
C LYS A 294 -9.63 13.60 2.71
N GLU A 295 -8.37 13.97 2.69
CA GLU A 295 -7.48 13.76 1.55
C GLU A 295 -7.04 12.29 1.47
N PHE A 296 -6.66 11.68 2.60
CA PHE A 296 -6.30 10.27 2.69
C PHE A 296 -7.37 9.38 2.04
N LEU A 297 -8.64 9.56 2.42
CA LEU A 297 -9.74 8.75 1.90
C LEU A 297 -10.06 8.99 0.41
N ARG A 298 -9.50 10.02 -0.24
CA ARG A 298 -9.60 10.16 -1.70
C ARG A 298 -8.79 9.07 -2.41
N TYR A 299 -7.69 8.61 -1.80
CA TYR A 299 -6.88 7.51 -2.33
C TYR A 299 -7.59 6.16 -2.26
N ALA A 300 -8.77 6.04 -1.63
CA ALA A 300 -9.56 4.82 -1.73
C ALA A 300 -10.02 4.55 -3.18
N ASP A 301 -10.09 5.61 -3.99
CA ASP A 301 -10.25 5.53 -5.45
C ASP A 301 -8.87 5.28 -6.10
N GLU A 302 -8.74 4.16 -6.82
CA GLU A 302 -7.47 3.73 -7.43
C GLU A 302 -6.99 4.64 -8.57
N ILE A 303 -7.92 5.37 -9.21
CA ILE A 303 -7.58 6.30 -10.29
C ILE A 303 -7.34 7.74 -9.79
N TYR A 304 -7.47 7.97 -8.48
CA TYR A 304 -7.27 9.29 -7.90
C TYR A 304 -5.78 9.65 -7.83
N TYR A 305 -5.45 10.86 -8.32
CA TYR A 305 -4.22 11.56 -7.99
C TYR A 305 -4.51 13.04 -7.73
N GLU A 306 -3.57 13.71 -7.08
CA GLU A 306 -3.67 15.13 -6.76
C GLU A 306 -3.32 15.99 -7.98
N ILE A 307 -4.23 16.88 -8.38
CA ILE A 307 -3.92 17.92 -9.37
C ILE A 307 -3.08 19.00 -8.70
N THR A 308 -1.80 19.03 -9.02
CA THR A 308 -0.83 19.95 -8.40
C THR A 308 -0.74 21.29 -9.12
N ASP A 309 -0.13 22.30 -8.48
CA ASP A 309 0.18 23.58 -9.13
C ASP A 309 1.09 23.41 -10.36
N ALA A 310 1.92 22.37 -10.39
CA ALA A 310 2.76 22.03 -11.55
C ALA A 310 1.91 21.58 -12.74
N GLU A 311 0.90 20.73 -12.51
CA GLU A 311 -0.03 20.32 -13.56
C GLU A 311 -0.87 21.50 -14.06
N ILE A 312 -1.37 22.35 -13.16
CA ILE A 312 -2.13 23.56 -13.54
C ILE A 312 -1.28 24.45 -14.46
N GLN A 313 0.01 24.60 -14.19
CA GLN A 313 0.93 25.35 -15.03
C GLN A 313 1.11 24.70 -16.41
N MET A 314 1.26 23.38 -16.48
CA MET A 314 1.38 22.64 -17.73
C MET A 314 0.11 22.73 -18.58
N ARG A 315 -1.07 22.61 -17.97
CA ARG A 315 -2.37 22.77 -18.67
C ARG A 315 -2.46 24.15 -19.32
N ARG A 316 -2.11 25.21 -18.58
CA ARG A 316 -2.06 26.59 -19.12
C ARG A 316 -1.04 26.73 -20.26
N TYR A 317 0.10 26.05 -20.16
CA TYR A 317 1.08 26.04 -21.24
C TYR A 317 0.51 25.37 -22.49
N ILE A 318 -0.11 24.19 -22.36
CA ILE A 318 -0.76 23.48 -23.46
C ILE A 318 -1.84 24.34 -24.11
N GLU A 319 -2.78 24.88 -23.33
CA GLU A 319 -3.86 25.74 -23.84
C GLU A 319 -3.34 26.97 -24.61
N LYS A 320 -2.19 27.51 -24.19
CA LYS A 320 -1.62 28.71 -24.81
C LYS A 320 -0.78 28.41 -26.05
N LYS A 321 -0.07 27.28 -26.07
CA LYS A 321 1.01 27.03 -27.03
C LYS A 321 0.79 25.81 -27.92
N LEU A 322 0.05 24.81 -27.43
CA LEU A 322 -0.12 23.50 -28.08
C LEU A 322 -1.59 23.15 -28.37
N LEU A 323 -2.53 24.08 -28.11
CA LEU A 323 -3.96 23.85 -28.29
C LEU A 323 -4.33 23.29 -29.68
N PRO A 324 -3.77 23.79 -30.81
CA PRO A 324 -4.10 23.25 -32.14
C PRO A 324 -3.76 21.75 -32.30
N ASN A 325 -2.70 21.28 -31.64
CA ASN A 325 -2.30 19.87 -31.66
C ASN A 325 -3.36 19.01 -30.96
N PHE A 326 -3.76 19.41 -29.75
CA PHE A 326 -4.80 18.72 -28.96
C PHE A 326 -6.18 18.81 -29.61
N GLU A 327 -6.54 19.93 -30.26
CA GLU A 327 -7.79 20.05 -31.03
C GLU A 327 -7.86 19.05 -32.20
N ASN A 328 -6.76 18.90 -32.93
CA ASN A 328 -6.67 17.97 -34.05
C ASN A 328 -6.84 16.51 -33.57
N ILE A 329 -6.13 16.13 -32.50
CA ILE A 329 -6.21 14.78 -31.93
C ILE A 329 -7.61 14.51 -31.36
N ALA A 330 -8.16 15.45 -30.58
CA ALA A 330 -9.51 15.34 -30.04
C ALA A 330 -10.55 15.14 -31.16
N GLN A 331 -10.43 15.87 -32.27
CA GLN A 331 -11.28 15.69 -33.44
C GLN A 331 -11.10 14.31 -34.10
N LYS A 332 -9.86 13.83 -34.26
CA LYS A 332 -9.55 12.52 -34.85
C LYS A 332 -10.13 11.36 -34.02
N VAL A 333 -10.07 11.47 -32.70
CA VAL A 333 -10.50 10.41 -31.75
C VAL A 333 -11.98 10.54 -31.38
N GLY A 334 -12.59 11.71 -31.62
CA GLY A 334 -14.02 11.94 -31.34
C GLY A 334 -14.32 12.28 -29.88
N ILE A 335 -13.38 12.94 -29.19
CA ILE A 335 -13.51 13.38 -27.79
C ILE A 335 -13.42 14.91 -27.70
N THR A 336 -13.71 15.48 -26.54
CA THR A 336 -13.49 16.90 -26.30
C THR A 336 -12.01 17.21 -26.11
N VAL A 337 -11.59 18.45 -26.41
CA VAL A 337 -10.21 18.91 -26.16
C VAL A 337 -9.81 18.75 -24.69
N LYS A 338 -10.77 18.99 -23.79
CA LYS A 338 -10.54 18.84 -22.35
C LYS A 338 -10.23 17.38 -21.99
N GLU A 339 -11.02 16.43 -22.47
CA GLU A 339 -10.77 14.99 -22.26
C GLU A 339 -9.41 14.58 -22.84
N CYS A 340 -9.04 15.10 -24.02
CA CYS A 340 -7.74 14.83 -24.63
C CYS A 340 -6.57 15.35 -23.78
N ILE A 341 -6.69 16.54 -23.18
CA ILE A 341 -5.69 17.07 -22.24
C ILE A 341 -5.68 16.26 -20.93
N ASP A 342 -6.85 15.85 -20.43
CA ASP A 342 -6.96 15.00 -19.24
C ASP A 342 -6.26 13.66 -19.45
N ASP A 343 -6.43 13.03 -20.61
CA ASP A 343 -5.75 11.78 -20.99
C ASP A 343 -4.21 11.96 -21.01
N PHE A 344 -3.73 13.05 -21.61
CA PHE A 344 -2.29 13.36 -21.63
C PHE A 344 -1.72 13.56 -20.21
N MET A 345 -2.45 14.28 -19.34
CA MET A 345 -2.02 14.49 -17.95
C MET A 345 -2.02 13.17 -17.17
N ASN A 346 -3.05 12.35 -17.35
CA ASN A 346 -3.11 11.02 -16.73
C ASN A 346 -1.93 10.15 -17.16
N GLU A 347 -1.56 10.20 -18.44
CA GLU A 347 -0.40 9.47 -18.97
C GLU A 347 0.91 9.94 -18.32
N LEU A 348 1.12 11.27 -18.22
CA LEU A 348 2.29 11.84 -17.54
C LEU A 348 2.35 11.43 -16.05
N HIS A 349 1.22 11.51 -15.33
CA HIS A 349 1.15 11.13 -13.92
C HIS A 349 1.43 9.66 -13.72
N TYR A 350 0.75 8.79 -14.47
CA TYR A 350 0.96 7.34 -14.42
C TYR A 350 2.44 6.96 -14.54
N GLN A 351 3.15 7.69 -15.39
CA GLN A 351 4.55 7.42 -15.74
C GLN A 351 5.53 8.05 -14.76
N ALA A 352 5.10 9.11 -14.05
CA ALA A 352 5.81 9.64 -12.91
C ALA A 352 5.79 8.68 -11.72
N THR A 353 4.72 7.89 -11.54
CA THR A 353 4.60 6.94 -10.42
C THR A 353 5.61 5.79 -10.50
N ASP A 354 5.92 5.20 -9.35
CA ASP A 354 6.65 3.93 -9.21
C ASP A 354 5.71 2.71 -9.02
N MET A 355 4.44 2.90 -9.37
CA MET A 355 3.45 1.84 -9.44
C MET A 355 3.93 0.77 -10.44
N ARG A 356 3.89 -0.52 -10.05
CA ARG A 356 4.36 -1.68 -10.84
C ARG A 356 5.88 -1.80 -11.06
N THR A 357 6.69 -0.85 -10.60
CA THR A 357 8.15 -0.94 -10.69
C THR A 357 8.80 -1.21 -9.34
N SER A 358 8.01 -1.54 -8.31
CA SER A 358 8.51 -2.01 -7.02
C SER A 358 9.51 -1.07 -6.34
N GLY A 359 9.35 0.24 -6.57
CA GLY A 359 10.27 1.25 -6.05
C GLY A 359 11.65 1.28 -6.71
N GLU A 360 11.84 0.60 -7.85
CA GLU A 360 13.04 0.75 -8.67
C GLU A 360 13.22 2.22 -9.08
N LYS A 361 14.44 2.73 -8.90
CA LYS A 361 14.80 4.07 -9.39
C LYS A 361 14.81 4.03 -10.92
N ARG A 362 13.82 4.67 -11.54
CA ARG A 362 13.81 4.86 -12.99
C ARG A 362 14.99 5.72 -13.43
N ASP A 363 15.57 5.38 -14.58
CA ASP A 363 16.65 6.16 -15.19
C ASP A 363 16.08 7.51 -15.68
N PRO A 364 16.69 8.66 -15.33
CA PRO A 364 16.33 9.96 -15.91
C PRO A 364 16.22 9.96 -17.44
N HIS A 365 16.98 9.11 -18.15
CA HIS A 365 16.87 8.97 -19.60
C HIS A 365 15.56 8.33 -20.04
N GLU A 366 15.03 7.38 -19.27
CA GLU A 366 13.73 6.75 -19.56
C GLU A 366 12.59 7.75 -19.45
N TYR A 367 12.63 8.63 -18.43
CA TYR A 367 11.64 9.71 -18.29
C TYR A 367 11.64 10.65 -19.49
N VAL A 368 12.82 11.08 -19.93
CA VAL A 368 12.94 11.98 -21.09
C VAL A 368 12.46 11.29 -22.37
N GLN A 369 12.86 10.04 -22.60
CA GLN A 369 12.40 9.26 -23.74
C GLN A 369 10.88 9.07 -23.74
N PHE A 370 10.31 8.79 -22.58
CA PHE A 370 8.87 8.66 -22.41
C PHE A 370 8.14 9.97 -22.73
N VAL A 371 8.58 11.09 -22.15
CA VAL A 371 7.96 12.40 -22.43
C VAL A 371 7.96 12.70 -23.93
N PHE A 372 9.06 12.42 -24.63
CA PHE A 372 9.11 12.55 -26.09
C PHE A 372 8.21 11.54 -26.83
N ALA A 373 8.07 10.31 -26.33
CA ALA A 373 7.19 9.32 -26.94
C ALA A 373 5.71 9.70 -26.80
N SER A 374 5.28 10.16 -25.62
CA SER A 374 3.91 10.65 -25.41
C SER A 374 3.60 11.80 -26.35
N MET A 375 4.54 12.72 -26.53
CA MET A 375 4.39 13.86 -27.45
C MET A 375 4.10 13.47 -28.90
N GLN A 376 4.74 12.40 -29.40
CA GLN A 376 4.47 11.91 -30.77
C GLN A 376 3.01 11.47 -30.93
N GLY A 377 2.40 10.93 -29.87
CA GLY A 377 0.99 10.55 -29.86
C GLY A 377 0.03 11.74 -30.03
N TYR A 378 0.48 12.96 -29.74
CA TYR A 378 -0.32 14.18 -29.84
C TYR A 378 0.08 15.08 -31.01
N ASP A 379 0.84 14.57 -31.99
CA ASP A 379 1.36 15.34 -33.13
C ASP A 379 2.09 16.64 -32.69
N ILE A 380 2.80 16.62 -31.55
CA ILE A 380 3.53 17.79 -31.06
C ILE A 380 4.94 17.79 -31.67
N ASP A 381 5.16 18.68 -32.63
CA ASP A 381 6.48 19.03 -33.15
C ASP A 381 6.95 20.35 -32.53
N PHE A 382 8.13 20.35 -31.93
CA PHE A 382 8.74 21.58 -31.40
C PHE A 382 9.34 22.42 -32.53
N GLU A 383 9.12 23.74 -32.45
CA GLU A 383 9.68 24.72 -33.38
C GLU A 383 11.20 24.81 -33.23
N ASP A 384 11.70 24.77 -31.98
CA ASP A 384 13.11 24.84 -31.63
C ASP A 384 13.43 24.14 -30.30
N ILE A 385 14.72 24.13 -29.94
CA ILE A 385 15.21 23.52 -28.71
C ILE A 385 14.75 24.26 -27.45
N ASP A 386 14.45 25.56 -27.55
CA ASP A 386 14.04 26.36 -26.40
C ASP A 386 12.60 26.00 -26.00
N GLN A 387 11.71 25.81 -26.98
CA GLN A 387 10.36 25.31 -26.74
C GLN A 387 10.39 23.88 -26.16
N ALA A 388 11.29 23.03 -26.66
CA ALA A 388 11.47 21.69 -26.13
C ALA A 388 11.91 21.71 -24.66
N ASN A 389 12.89 22.55 -24.33
CA ASN A 389 13.37 22.74 -22.95
C ASN A 389 12.29 23.32 -22.03
N GLU A 390 11.48 24.26 -22.52
CA GLU A 390 10.37 24.85 -21.76
C GLU A 390 9.34 23.77 -21.38
N PHE A 391 8.91 22.96 -22.35
CA PHE A 391 7.98 21.86 -22.11
C PHE A 391 8.54 20.81 -21.15
N LEU A 392 9.78 20.37 -21.36
CA LEU A 392 10.48 19.45 -20.45
C LEU A 392 10.55 20.03 -19.03
N GLY A 393 10.75 21.33 -18.89
CA GLY A 393 10.73 22.01 -17.60
C GLY A 393 9.40 21.88 -16.85
N TYR A 394 8.27 21.96 -17.55
CA TYR A 394 6.95 21.71 -16.95
C TYR A 394 6.74 20.23 -16.63
N ALA A 395 7.11 19.32 -17.54
CA ALA A 395 7.01 17.89 -17.31
C ALA A 395 7.81 17.44 -16.07
N MET A 396 9.04 17.96 -15.90
CA MET A 396 9.88 17.67 -14.71
C MET A 396 9.25 18.16 -13.41
N LYS A 397 8.63 19.35 -13.42
CA LYS A 397 7.89 19.85 -12.25
C LYS A 397 6.71 18.95 -11.90
N ILE A 398 5.96 18.45 -12.88
CA ILE A 398 4.89 17.49 -12.63
C ILE A 398 5.47 16.25 -11.98
N MET A 399 6.48 15.62 -12.60
CA MET A 399 7.08 14.39 -12.09
C MET A 399 7.60 14.52 -10.65
N ASN A 400 8.22 15.65 -10.31
CA ASN A 400 8.68 15.91 -8.94
C ASN A 400 7.56 16.22 -7.94
N SER A 401 6.34 16.50 -8.42
CA SER A 401 5.15 16.75 -7.62
C SER A 401 4.26 15.50 -7.45
N VAL A 402 4.59 14.38 -8.09
CA VAL A 402 3.86 13.12 -7.95
C VAL A 402 4.33 12.33 -6.73
N ARG A 403 3.39 11.73 -6.01
CA ARG A 403 3.67 10.90 -4.83
C ARG A 403 4.23 9.55 -5.26
N LEU A 404 5.27 9.09 -4.58
CA LEU A 404 5.92 7.81 -4.87
C LEU A 404 5.83 6.86 -3.68
N TRP A 405 5.55 5.60 -3.94
CA TRP A 405 5.51 4.54 -2.92
C TRP A 405 6.88 4.36 -2.28
N SER A 406 7.95 4.37 -3.07
CA SER A 406 9.33 4.31 -2.60
C SER A 406 9.68 5.48 -1.69
N ASN A 407 8.96 6.60 -1.78
CA ASN A 407 9.09 7.77 -0.90
C ASN A 407 8.08 7.79 0.24
N HIS A 408 7.45 6.65 0.54
CA HIS A 408 6.46 6.51 1.59
C HIS A 408 5.27 7.49 1.44
N GLY A 409 4.84 7.69 0.18
CA GLY A 409 3.75 8.60 -0.19
C GLY A 409 4.15 10.08 -0.34
N CYS A 410 5.41 10.43 -0.06
CA CYS A 410 5.92 11.78 -0.30
C CYS A 410 6.25 12.00 -1.78
N THR A 411 6.13 13.24 -2.24
CA THR A 411 6.66 13.66 -3.54
C THR A 411 8.18 13.85 -3.48
N PRO A 412 8.91 13.74 -4.60
CA PRO A 412 10.32 14.15 -4.65
C PRO A 412 10.54 15.57 -4.11
N ASP A 413 9.72 16.54 -4.51
CA ASP A 413 9.83 17.93 -4.05
C ASP A 413 9.68 18.06 -2.53
N GLU A 414 8.74 17.34 -1.91
CA GLU A 414 8.58 17.33 -0.45
C GLU A 414 9.83 16.80 0.25
N LEU A 415 10.48 15.75 -0.27
CA LEU A 415 11.72 15.21 0.32
C LEU A 415 12.92 16.14 0.16
N PHE A 416 13.00 16.91 -0.93
CA PHE A 416 14.05 17.92 -1.11
C PHE A 416 13.89 19.10 -0.15
N HIS A 417 12.66 19.46 0.20
CA HIS A 417 12.34 20.59 1.06
C HIS A 417 12.12 20.21 2.54
N GLN A 418 12.07 18.91 2.87
CA GLN A 418 12.11 18.46 4.25
C GLN A 418 13.43 18.94 4.88
N PRO A 419 13.39 19.65 6.02
CA PRO A 419 14.60 19.86 6.79
C PRO A 419 15.08 18.47 7.20
N LYS A 420 16.17 17.98 6.60
CA LYS A 420 16.75 16.67 6.91
C LYS A 420 16.89 16.56 8.43
N ALA A 421 15.95 15.85 9.06
CA ALA A 421 16.14 15.38 10.41
C ALA A 421 17.36 14.47 10.32
N TYR A 422 18.37 14.71 11.16
CA TYR A 422 19.69 14.09 11.10
C TYR A 422 20.61 14.63 9.99
N LEU A 423 21.30 15.71 10.32
CA LEU A 423 22.73 15.92 10.01
C LEU A 423 23.33 17.17 10.68
N ARG A 424 22.62 17.85 11.59
CA ARG A 424 23.02 19.15 12.16
C ARG A 424 24.39 19.20 12.87
N ASN A 425 25.11 18.09 13.07
CA ASN A 425 26.41 18.08 13.75
C ASN A 425 27.48 17.20 13.07
N THR A 426 27.28 16.72 11.84
CA THR A 426 28.33 15.90 11.20
C THR A 426 29.45 16.80 10.66
N THR A 427 30.66 16.59 11.18
CA THR A 427 31.87 17.25 10.69
C THR A 427 32.67 16.28 9.83
N ILE A 428 32.84 16.60 8.54
CA ILE A 428 33.68 15.84 7.61
C ILE A 428 35.11 16.37 7.69
N VAL A 429 36.07 15.46 7.82
CA VAL A 429 37.51 15.77 7.86
C VAL A 429 38.24 15.08 6.71
N PRO A 430 39.15 15.75 5.97
CA PRO A 430 39.82 15.17 4.82
C PRO A 430 40.90 14.15 5.22
N GLY A 431 40.97 13.02 4.52
CA GLY A 431 42.04 12.03 4.71
C GLY A 431 43.31 12.26 3.86
N THR A 432 43.21 13.08 2.81
CA THR A 432 44.28 13.40 1.84
C THR A 432 44.25 14.89 1.46
N SER A 433 45.36 15.44 0.98
CA SER A 433 45.43 16.80 0.43
C SER A 433 44.48 16.99 -0.76
N HIS A 434 44.28 15.94 -1.56
CA HIS A 434 43.33 15.95 -2.67
C HIS A 434 41.88 16.07 -2.17
N ALA A 435 41.49 15.28 -1.17
CA ALA A 435 40.17 15.35 -0.55
C ALA A 435 39.94 16.71 0.12
N ALA A 436 40.96 17.29 0.78
CA ALA A 436 40.88 18.62 1.36
C ALA A 436 40.61 19.69 0.29
N THR A 437 41.22 19.56 -0.90
CA THR A 437 41.00 20.49 -2.01
C THR A 437 39.60 20.36 -2.59
N MET A 438 39.08 19.14 -2.73
CA MET A 438 37.71 18.90 -3.19
C MET A 438 36.68 19.43 -2.19
N LEU A 439 36.83 19.10 -0.90
CA LEU A 439 35.93 19.56 0.16
C LEU A 439 35.98 21.07 0.37
N ALA A 440 37.12 21.72 0.10
CA ALA A 440 37.22 23.19 0.16
C ALA A 440 36.39 23.88 -0.93
N LYS A 441 36.28 23.29 -2.12
CA LYS A 441 35.50 23.85 -3.23
C LYS A 441 33.99 23.79 -2.96
N GLU A 442 33.53 22.69 -2.37
CA GLU A 442 32.10 22.46 -2.09
C GLU A 442 31.69 22.90 -0.68
N ARG A 443 32.59 23.56 0.08
CA ARG A 443 32.39 23.87 1.50
C ARG A 443 31.13 24.70 1.76
N GLU A 444 30.84 25.68 0.92
CA GLU A 444 29.67 26.54 1.09
C GLU A 444 28.37 25.76 0.89
N GLN A 445 28.30 24.91 -0.13
CA GLN A 445 27.14 24.04 -0.37
C GLN A 445 26.96 23.03 0.77
N LEU A 446 28.06 22.40 1.23
CA LEU A 446 28.02 21.45 2.35
C LEU A 446 27.58 22.12 3.65
N ASN A 447 28.04 23.35 3.92
CA ASN A 447 27.61 24.13 5.08
C ASN A 447 26.12 24.50 4.99
N GLN A 448 25.62 24.85 3.79
CA GLN A 448 24.19 25.10 3.55
C GLN A 448 23.34 23.83 3.79
N MET A 449 23.93 22.65 3.58
CA MET A 449 23.33 21.34 3.89
C MET A 449 23.51 20.90 5.36
N GLY A 450 24.03 21.78 6.24
CA GLY A 450 24.25 21.50 7.66
C GLY A 450 25.43 20.57 7.97
N ILE A 451 26.29 20.30 6.98
CA ILE A 451 27.49 19.48 7.11
C ILE A 451 28.69 20.40 7.33
N ASN A 452 29.31 20.31 8.50
CA ASN A 452 30.52 21.08 8.78
C ASN A 452 31.72 20.43 8.09
N VAL A 453 32.58 21.22 7.47
CA VAL A 453 33.85 20.75 6.92
C VAL A 453 35.01 21.34 7.73
N ASP A 454 35.73 20.48 8.44
CA ASP A 454 36.98 20.84 9.11
C ASP A 454 38.15 20.30 8.29
N LEU A 455 38.76 21.19 7.52
CA LEU A 455 39.89 20.89 6.64
C LEU A 455 41.19 20.66 7.42
N ASP A 456 41.23 21.00 8.71
CA ASP A 456 42.46 21.09 9.49
C ASP A 456 42.57 20.02 10.57
N ALA A 457 41.46 19.43 11.02
CA ALA A 457 41.40 18.41 12.07
C ALA A 457 42.41 17.25 11.88
N THR A 458 42.69 16.86 10.64
CA THR A 458 43.61 15.76 10.30
C THR A 458 44.93 16.24 9.69
N ALA A 459 45.07 17.55 9.43
CA ALA A 459 46.23 18.10 8.76
C ALA A 459 47.40 18.25 9.73
N THR A 460 48.59 17.82 9.32
CA THR A 460 49.85 18.10 10.01
C THR A 460 50.63 19.13 9.21
N ASN A 461 51.13 20.18 9.86
CA ASN A 461 52.04 21.12 9.22
C ASN A 461 53.45 20.52 9.19
N VAL A 462 53.96 20.20 8.01
CA VAL A 462 55.34 19.75 7.81
C VAL A 462 56.20 20.89 7.26
N PRO A 463 57.42 21.09 7.78
CA PRO A 463 58.39 22.00 7.17
C PRO A 463 58.71 21.51 5.75
N SER A 464 58.51 22.40 4.78
CA SER A 464 58.88 22.19 3.38
C SER A 464 59.99 23.16 3.02
N ILE A 465 61.05 22.61 2.45
CA ILE A 465 62.23 23.36 2.04
C ILE A 465 62.13 23.56 0.54
N PHE A 466 61.87 24.81 0.12
CA PHE A 466 61.88 25.18 -1.28
C PHE A 466 63.21 25.84 -1.63
N PHE A 467 63.81 25.40 -2.73
CA PHE A 467 64.98 26.04 -3.30
C PHE A 467 64.53 26.95 -4.46
N LYS A 468 64.56 28.27 -4.24
CA LYS A 468 64.03 29.24 -5.22
C LYS A 468 64.65 29.13 -6.62
N ASN A 469 65.90 28.65 -6.72
CA ASN A 469 66.68 28.58 -7.96
C ASN A 469 67.38 27.22 -8.17
N GLY A 470 66.73 26.10 -7.85
CA GLY A 470 67.33 24.75 -7.93
C GLY A 470 68.23 24.42 -6.74
N ILE A 471 68.82 23.23 -6.70
CA ILE A 471 69.49 22.62 -5.50
C ILE A 471 70.57 23.53 -4.86
N ASN A 472 71.14 24.48 -5.62
CA ASN A 472 72.15 25.43 -5.15
C ASN A 472 71.60 26.83 -4.75
N GLY A 473 70.27 27.02 -4.75
CA GLY A 473 69.63 28.31 -4.48
C GLY A 473 69.36 28.59 -2.99
N THR A 474 69.12 29.86 -2.65
CA THR A 474 68.71 30.29 -1.30
C THR A 474 67.48 29.54 -0.81
N THR A 475 67.59 29.02 0.40
CA THR A 475 66.60 28.13 1.00
C THR A 475 65.52 28.93 1.72
N THR A 476 64.26 28.77 1.31
CA THR A 476 63.11 29.33 2.03
C THR A 476 62.34 28.22 2.75
N LYS A 477 62.20 28.34 4.07
CA LYS A 477 61.38 27.44 4.89
C LYS A 477 59.92 27.87 4.78
N ASN A 478 59.09 27.02 4.19
CA ASN A 478 57.64 27.15 4.21
C ASN A 478 57.03 25.99 5.00
N THR A 479 55.77 26.12 5.40
CA THR A 479 54.99 25.03 6.00
C THR A 479 53.96 24.54 5.01
N LYS A 480 53.86 23.23 4.79
CA LYS A 480 52.81 22.61 3.97
C LYS A 480 51.94 21.72 4.84
N LYS A 481 50.62 21.81 4.67
CA LYS A 481 49.67 20.88 5.27
C LYS A 481 49.75 19.53 4.55
N ILE A 482 49.93 18.46 5.32
CA ILE A 482 49.88 17.07 4.84
C ILE A 482 48.83 16.30 5.64
N HIS A 483 48.05 15.45 4.96
CA HIS A 483 47.01 14.64 5.58
C HIS A 483 47.46 13.18 5.76
N PRO A 484 46.79 12.39 6.63
CA PRO A 484 47.28 11.08 7.07
C PRO A 484 47.53 10.09 5.93
N ASN A 485 46.76 10.15 4.85
CA ASN A 485 46.88 9.22 3.72
C ASN A 485 47.72 9.75 2.54
N ASP A 486 48.27 10.97 2.61
CA ASP A 486 49.19 11.48 1.59
C ASP A 486 50.52 10.73 1.59
N LEU A 487 51.26 10.75 0.48
CA LEU A 487 52.61 10.19 0.44
C LEU A 487 53.55 10.95 1.38
N CYS A 488 54.34 10.20 2.16
CA CYS A 488 55.23 10.78 3.16
C CYS A 488 56.35 11.61 2.50
N PRO A 489 56.61 12.85 2.96
CA PRO A 489 57.56 13.76 2.32
C PRO A 489 59.02 13.34 2.52
N CYS A 490 59.31 12.35 3.36
CA CYS A 490 60.66 11.79 3.52
C CYS A 490 61.09 10.88 2.35
N GLY A 491 60.23 10.67 1.35
CA GLY A 491 60.55 9.87 0.16
C GLY A 491 60.45 8.36 0.37
N SER A 492 59.88 7.89 1.48
CA SER A 492 59.77 6.45 1.79
C SER A 492 58.77 5.66 0.94
N GLY A 493 57.98 6.34 0.10
CA GLY A 493 56.89 5.73 -0.69
C GLY A 493 55.66 5.29 0.14
N LYS A 494 55.68 5.45 1.48
CA LYS A 494 54.58 5.08 2.39
C LYS A 494 53.64 6.26 2.61
N LYS A 495 52.39 5.97 3.03
CA LYS A 495 51.44 7.00 3.52
C LYS A 495 51.99 7.68 4.78
N PHE A 496 51.73 8.98 4.96
CA PHE A 496 52.26 9.80 6.05
C PHE A 496 51.98 9.19 7.43
N LYS A 497 50.74 8.75 7.69
CA LYS A 497 50.34 8.08 8.95
C LYS A 497 51.04 6.75 9.23
N LYS A 498 51.63 6.12 8.21
CA LYS A 498 52.40 4.87 8.32
C LYS A 498 53.92 5.13 8.28
N CYS A 499 54.35 6.38 8.40
CA CYS A 499 55.76 6.80 8.32
C CYS A 499 56.01 8.00 9.25
N CYS A 500 56.42 9.17 8.76
CA CYS A 500 56.77 10.31 9.62
C CYS A 500 55.61 10.85 10.49
N GLY A 501 54.37 10.50 10.16
CA GLY A 501 53.18 10.79 10.96
C GLY A 501 52.68 9.63 11.81
N SER A 502 53.40 8.48 11.87
CA SER A 502 53.10 7.43 12.85
C SER A 502 53.59 7.89 14.22
N LYS A 503 52.68 8.35 15.05
CA LYS A 503 52.88 8.39 16.50
C LYS A 503 52.25 7.16 17.11
#